data_AF-A0A328CY01-F1
#
_entry.id   AF-A0A328CY01-F1
#
_cell.length_a   1.000
_cell.length_b   1.000
_cell.length_c   1.000
_cell.angle_alpha   90.00
_cell.angle_beta   90.00
_cell.angle_gamma   90.00
#
_symmetry.space_group_name_H-M   'P 1'
#
loop_
_entity.id
_entity.type
_entity.pdbx_description
1 polymer ?
#
loop_
_entity_poly.entity_id
_entity_poly.type
_entity_poly.pdbx_seq_one_letter_code
_entity_poly.pdbx_strand_id
1 'polypeptide(L)'
;MMDSSSNESITISILHSDQPHQKPFPPNNPKTKKLNTLIFLALVVLVTTLFIAAGTIITSPSSLKRNDTPRLSASARYYYCNLTPHDELCFASMSSTVNATSFRSNPALIFSTALRAAFDELNNTATSLTEALDRHLPSSNARYEPPSARLALSRCRSLVHNSMSRVNESAGLLGVDSSSMGGLTFEEADAIRVRMRFAARCVGKCLLGLKEVGGEDDEKMGVEKAHKHIVNVMWLFRRRESILRDFYGPPLMIETDHYYNYPVKYRFLVCMYSLGYLFISFLYCAIWRSK
;
A
#
# COMPACT_ATOMS: atom_id res chain seq x y z
N MET A 1 -24.75 48.20 -34.48
CA MET A 1 -25.22 49.59 -34.64
C MET A 1 -25.77 49.98 -33.27
N MET A 2 -25.07 50.90 -32.58
CA MET A 2 -25.53 51.78 -31.48
C MET A 2 -26.10 51.12 -30.19
N ASP A 3 -25.88 51.61 -28.97
CA ASP A 3 -24.91 52.51 -28.33
C ASP A 3 -25.29 52.58 -26.83
N SER A 4 -24.50 53.33 -26.06
CA SER A 4 -24.87 53.99 -24.79
C SER A 4 -24.74 53.13 -23.51
N SER A 5 -23.68 53.24 -22.70
CA SER A 5 -23.11 54.42 -22.00
C SER A 5 -24.16 55.19 -21.19
N SER A 6 -24.05 55.07 -19.86
CA SER A 6 -24.70 55.92 -18.86
C SER A 6 -23.66 56.28 -17.81
N ASN A 7 -23.21 57.53 -17.89
CA ASN A 7 -22.47 58.25 -16.87
C ASN A 7 -23.50 58.87 -15.91
N GLU A 8 -23.26 58.77 -14.60
CA GLU A 8 -23.86 59.69 -13.63
C GLU A 8 -22.76 60.41 -12.86
N SER A 9 -22.66 61.70 -13.13
CA SER A 9 -21.91 62.69 -12.38
C SER A 9 -22.80 63.24 -11.26
N ILE A 10 -22.29 63.29 -10.03
CA ILE A 10 -22.87 64.13 -8.97
C ILE A 10 -21.78 65.06 -8.43
N THR A 11 -21.94 66.32 -8.80
CA THR A 11 -21.32 67.50 -8.19
C THR A 11 -22.20 67.92 -7.01
N ILE A 12 -21.64 68.34 -5.86
CA ILE A 12 -22.17 69.42 -5.01
C ILE A 12 -21.09 69.87 -3.99
N SER A 13 -20.71 71.13 -4.20
CA SER A 13 -20.58 72.24 -3.26
C SER A 13 -19.69 72.18 -2.01
N ILE A 14 -18.69 73.04 -2.11
CA ILE A 14 -17.81 73.67 -1.13
C ILE A 14 -18.59 74.38 0.00
N LEU A 15 -18.16 74.22 1.25
CA LEU A 15 -18.30 75.26 2.27
C LEU A 15 -16.97 75.48 3.01
N HIS A 16 -16.66 76.76 3.15
CA HIS A 16 -15.47 77.41 3.68
C HIS A 16 -15.40 77.33 5.22
N SER A 17 -14.22 77.14 5.81
CA SER A 17 -13.94 77.58 7.18
C SER A 17 -12.44 77.74 7.44
N ASP A 18 -12.09 78.91 7.98
CA ASP A 18 -10.77 79.49 8.21
C ASP A 18 -9.95 78.85 9.35
N GLN A 19 -8.61 78.82 9.16
CA GLN A 19 -7.44 79.00 10.09
C GLN A 19 -7.45 78.46 11.57
N PRO A 20 -6.30 78.31 12.30
CA PRO A 20 -4.90 78.68 12.00
C PRO A 20 -3.84 77.58 12.33
N HIS A 21 -2.59 77.92 11.98
CA HIS A 21 -1.29 77.32 12.34
C HIS A 21 -1.20 76.40 13.58
N GLN A 22 -0.73 75.16 13.35
CA GLN A 22 0.08 74.41 14.31
C GLN A 22 1.34 73.82 13.65
N LYS A 23 2.46 73.97 14.35
CA LYS A 23 3.81 73.49 14.04
C LYS A 23 3.89 71.94 14.01
N PRO A 24 4.92 71.37 13.35
CA PRO A 24 4.94 69.97 12.93
C PRO A 24 5.28 69.02 14.10
N PHE A 25 4.47 67.98 14.26
CA PHE A 25 4.88 66.76 14.95
C PHE A 25 5.34 65.72 13.92
N PRO A 26 6.44 64.98 14.19
CA PRO A 26 6.97 64.00 13.26
C PRO A 26 5.93 62.89 12.99
N PRO A 27 5.78 62.44 11.74
CA PRO A 27 4.86 61.36 11.41
C PRO A 27 5.41 60.04 11.94
N ASN A 28 4.92 59.63 13.11
CA ASN A 28 4.98 58.24 13.53
C ASN A 28 4.02 57.45 12.64
N ASN A 29 4.47 57.08 11.44
CA ASN A 29 3.75 56.25 10.49
C ASN A 29 3.26 54.96 11.16
N PRO A 30 1.95 54.80 11.45
CA PRO A 30 1.42 53.60 12.08
C PRO A 30 1.25 52.44 11.08
N LYS A 31 1.53 52.67 9.79
CA LYS A 31 1.29 51.70 8.71
C LYS A 31 2.35 50.59 8.64
N THR A 32 3.57 50.80 9.13
CA THR A 32 4.65 49.79 9.10
C THR A 32 4.50 48.71 10.18
N LYS A 33 3.80 49.01 11.29
CA LYS A 33 3.59 48.03 12.37
C LYS A 33 2.69 46.88 11.94
N LYS A 34 1.66 47.13 11.11
CA LYS A 34 0.74 46.08 10.62
C LYS A 34 1.39 45.10 9.63
N LEU A 35 2.30 45.59 8.79
CA LEU A 35 3.02 44.75 7.82
C LEU A 35 4.00 43.79 8.52
N ASN A 36 4.74 44.30 9.52
CA ASN A 36 5.67 43.49 10.30
C ASN A 36 4.95 42.38 11.09
N THR A 37 3.76 42.65 11.63
CA THR A 37 2.94 41.62 12.29
C THR A 37 2.49 40.52 11.31
N LEU A 38 2.14 40.89 10.08
CA LEU A 38 1.69 39.94 9.06
C LEU A 38 2.84 39.07 8.54
N ILE A 39 4.03 39.65 8.35
CA ILE A 39 5.26 38.91 7.99
C ILE A 39 5.65 37.95 9.11
N PHE A 40 5.62 38.40 10.36
CA PHE A 40 5.93 37.56 11.52
C PHE A 40 4.95 36.38 11.63
N LEU A 41 3.64 36.62 11.44
CA LEU A 41 2.63 35.57 11.48
C LEU A 41 2.82 34.54 10.35
N ALA A 42 3.15 35.00 9.13
CA ALA A 42 3.43 34.11 8.00
C ALA A 42 4.68 33.24 8.26
N LEU A 43 5.70 33.81 8.90
CA LEU A 43 6.93 33.09 9.24
C LEU A 43 6.70 32.05 10.34
N VAL A 44 5.87 32.37 11.35
CA VAL A 44 5.45 31.40 12.38
C VAL A 44 4.67 30.23 11.78
N VAL A 45 3.74 30.49 10.85
CA VAL A 45 3.00 29.42 10.13
C VAL A 45 3.94 28.55 9.29
N LEU A 46 4.91 29.14 8.59
CA LEU A 46 5.90 28.37 7.83
C LEU A 46 6.74 27.47 8.75
N VAL A 47 7.25 28.01 9.85
CA VAL A 47 8.09 27.25 10.79
C VAL A 47 7.28 26.13 11.45
N THR A 48 6.06 26.41 11.91
CA THR A 48 5.18 25.37 12.50
C THR A 48 4.81 24.28 11.51
N THR A 49 4.50 24.60 10.24
CA THR A 49 4.23 23.57 9.23
C THR A 49 5.47 22.72 8.91
N LEU A 50 6.66 23.31 8.88
CA LEU A 50 7.92 22.55 8.74
C LEU A 50 8.18 21.61 9.92
N PHE A 51 7.92 22.04 11.16
CA PHE A 51 8.05 21.18 12.34
C PHE A 51 7.03 20.04 12.37
N ILE A 52 5.79 20.26 11.93
CA ILE A 52 4.77 19.21 11.83
C ILE A 52 5.13 18.22 10.70
N ALA A 53 5.60 18.72 9.55
CA ALA A 53 6.06 17.89 8.44
C ALA A 53 7.30 17.05 8.84
N ALA A 54 8.26 17.63 9.56
CA ALA A 54 9.41 16.91 10.10
C ALA A 54 9.00 15.90 11.20
N GLY A 55 8.06 16.28 12.07
CA GLY A 55 7.51 15.41 13.11
C GLY A 55 6.81 14.18 12.55
N THR A 56 6.03 14.32 11.47
CA THR A 56 5.37 13.19 10.81
C THR A 56 6.33 12.25 10.07
N ILE A 57 7.53 12.72 9.71
CA ILE A 57 8.62 11.85 9.22
C ILE A 57 9.24 11.04 10.37
N ILE A 58 9.43 11.67 11.54
CA ILE A 58 10.02 11.02 12.73
C ILE A 58 9.02 10.05 13.40
N THR A 59 7.72 10.32 13.33
CA THR A 59 6.67 9.46 13.87
C THR A 59 6.00 8.57 12.84
N SER A 60 6.59 8.38 11.65
CA SER A 60 6.22 7.21 10.86
C SER A 60 6.54 5.98 11.71
N PRO A 61 5.58 5.12 12.05
CA PRO A 61 5.86 3.88 12.77
C PRO A 61 6.55 2.92 11.79
N SER A 62 7.82 3.19 11.50
CA SER A 62 8.72 2.32 10.72
C SER A 62 9.40 1.28 11.59
N SER A 63 8.89 1.05 12.80
CA SER A 63 8.94 -0.25 13.43
C SER A 63 7.51 -0.75 13.54
N LEU A 64 7.08 -1.53 12.53
CA LEU A 64 6.34 -2.73 12.90
C LEU A 64 7.19 -3.34 14.01
N LYS A 65 6.66 -3.35 15.24
CA LYS A 65 7.18 -4.17 16.31
C LYS A 65 7.49 -5.49 15.65
N ARG A 66 8.78 -5.80 15.53
CA ARG A 66 9.27 -7.15 15.37
C ARG A 66 8.76 -7.80 16.65
N ASN A 67 7.53 -8.29 16.61
CA ASN A 67 7.12 -9.32 17.53
C ASN A 67 8.24 -10.33 17.37
N ASP A 68 8.98 -10.56 18.46
CA ASP A 68 9.95 -11.63 18.55
C ASP A 68 9.19 -12.92 18.23
N THR A 69 9.09 -13.23 16.94
CA THR A 69 8.57 -14.50 16.49
C THR A 69 9.55 -15.55 16.99
N PRO A 70 9.02 -16.66 17.51
CA PRO A 70 9.80 -17.65 18.23
C PRO A 70 10.94 -18.12 17.31
N ARG A 71 12.17 -18.06 17.82
CA ARG A 71 13.41 -18.64 17.26
C ARG A 71 13.24 -19.14 15.83
N LEU A 72 13.16 -18.22 14.87
CA LEU A 72 13.12 -18.63 13.46
C LEU A 72 14.41 -19.40 13.19
N SER A 73 14.29 -20.70 12.89
CA SER A 73 15.45 -21.52 12.57
C SER A 73 16.27 -20.80 11.50
N ALA A 74 17.60 -20.75 11.67
CA ALA A 74 18.50 -20.16 10.67
C ALA A 74 18.19 -20.68 9.25
N SER A 75 17.62 -21.89 9.17
CA SER A 75 17.14 -22.54 7.95
C SER A 75 16.04 -21.77 7.20
N ALA A 76 15.12 -21.08 7.89
CA ALA A 76 14.02 -20.36 7.24
C ALA A 76 14.48 -19.13 6.45
N ARG A 77 15.66 -18.58 6.76
CA ARG A 77 16.27 -17.49 6.00
C ARG A 77 16.71 -17.95 4.61
N TYR A 78 17.10 -19.22 4.44
CA TYR A 78 17.50 -19.73 3.12
C TYR A 78 16.35 -19.74 2.11
N TYR A 79 15.12 -19.79 2.60
CA TYR A 79 13.90 -19.77 1.79
C TYR A 79 13.24 -18.39 1.75
N TYR A 80 13.83 -17.38 2.39
CA TYR A 80 13.27 -16.03 2.56
C TYR A 80 11.87 -16.00 3.21
N CYS A 81 11.49 -17.07 3.93
CA CYS A 81 10.19 -17.16 4.59
C CYS A 81 10.04 -16.16 5.73
N ASN A 82 11.16 -15.68 6.30
CA ASN A 82 11.19 -14.58 7.27
C ASN A 82 10.68 -13.25 6.70
N LEU A 83 10.52 -13.14 5.37
CA LEU A 83 9.94 -11.98 4.71
C LEU A 83 8.41 -12.07 4.55
N THR A 84 7.81 -13.17 5.02
CA THR A 84 6.39 -13.48 4.89
C THR A 84 5.70 -13.46 6.26
N PRO A 85 4.39 -13.17 6.32
CA PRO A 85 3.65 -13.14 7.58
C PRO A 85 3.31 -14.52 8.14
N HIS A 86 3.38 -15.58 7.32
CA HIS A 86 3.18 -16.97 7.74
C HIS A 86 4.44 -17.77 7.43
N ASP A 87 5.54 -17.39 8.10
CA ASP A 87 6.90 -17.89 7.90
C ASP A 87 7.03 -19.40 8.13
N GLU A 88 6.42 -19.96 9.17
CA GLU A 88 6.41 -21.40 9.45
C GLU A 88 5.76 -22.20 8.32
N LEU A 89 4.60 -21.73 7.83
CA LEU A 89 3.88 -22.36 6.72
C LEU A 89 4.66 -22.26 5.40
N CYS A 90 5.27 -21.10 5.15
CA CYS A 90 6.19 -20.92 4.03
C CYS A 90 7.35 -21.93 4.12
N PHE A 91 7.98 -22.04 5.28
CA PHE A 91 9.13 -22.91 5.47
C PHE A 91 8.78 -24.39 5.30
N ALA A 92 7.69 -24.86 5.91
CA ALA A 92 7.23 -26.23 5.79
C ALA A 92 6.97 -26.63 4.34
N SER A 93 6.39 -25.73 3.56
CA SER A 93 6.09 -25.96 2.15
C SER A 93 7.33 -25.91 1.25
N MET A 94 8.24 -24.96 1.50
CA MET A 94 9.44 -24.83 0.69
C MET A 94 10.44 -25.97 0.94
N SER A 95 10.65 -26.33 2.20
CA SER A 95 11.59 -27.37 2.60
C SER A 95 11.16 -28.77 2.16
N SER A 96 9.85 -29.01 2.02
CA SER A 96 9.32 -30.28 1.49
C SER A 96 9.43 -30.39 -0.04
N THR A 97 9.56 -29.28 -0.76
CA THR A 97 9.56 -29.27 -2.22
C THR A 97 10.97 -29.22 -2.81
N VAL A 98 11.88 -28.44 -2.20
CA VAL A 98 13.20 -28.16 -2.80
C VAL A 98 14.29 -28.10 -1.72
N ASN A 99 15.45 -28.66 -2.06
CA ASN A 99 16.65 -28.59 -1.22
C ASN A 99 17.19 -27.16 -1.13
N ALA A 100 17.60 -26.74 0.07
CA ALA A 100 18.11 -25.39 0.33
C ALA A 100 19.27 -24.97 -0.59
N THR A 101 20.10 -25.92 -1.03
CA THR A 101 21.23 -25.69 -1.93
C THR A 101 20.80 -25.25 -3.33
N SER A 102 19.66 -25.76 -3.84
CA SER A 102 19.16 -25.43 -5.18
C SER A 102 18.71 -23.98 -5.29
N PHE A 103 18.21 -23.40 -4.19
CA PHE A 103 17.80 -21.99 -4.17
C PHE A 103 18.98 -21.06 -4.36
N ARG A 104 20.15 -21.37 -3.78
CA ARG A 104 21.35 -20.51 -3.86
C ARG A 104 21.78 -20.18 -5.28
N SER A 105 21.53 -21.09 -6.22
CA SER A 105 21.88 -20.90 -7.63
C SER A 105 20.74 -20.35 -8.48
N ASN A 106 19.49 -20.41 -8.02
CA ASN A 106 18.33 -20.01 -8.81
C ASN A 106 17.21 -19.39 -7.94
N PRO A 107 17.15 -18.04 -7.83
CA PRO A 107 16.08 -17.37 -7.10
C PRO A 107 14.68 -17.61 -7.67
N ALA A 108 14.54 -18.03 -8.94
CA ALA A 108 13.23 -18.30 -9.55
C ALA A 108 12.51 -19.43 -8.82
N LEU A 109 13.27 -20.40 -8.30
CA LEU A 109 12.71 -21.52 -7.52
C LEU A 109 11.96 -21.05 -6.28
N ILE A 110 12.34 -19.93 -5.65
CA ILE A 110 11.62 -19.39 -4.48
C ILE A 110 10.20 -19.03 -4.89
N PHE A 111 10.07 -18.26 -5.98
CA PHE A 111 8.78 -17.74 -6.42
C PHE A 111 7.91 -18.83 -7.04
N SER A 112 8.49 -19.71 -7.85
CA SER A 112 7.75 -20.80 -8.49
C SER A 112 7.30 -21.85 -7.46
N THR A 113 8.13 -22.19 -6.48
CA THR A 113 7.75 -23.10 -5.39
C THR A 113 6.64 -22.48 -4.53
N ALA A 114 6.71 -21.18 -4.21
CA ALA A 114 5.65 -20.50 -3.48
C ALA A 114 4.30 -20.54 -4.22
N LEU A 115 4.32 -20.24 -5.52
CA LEU A 115 3.11 -20.27 -6.36
C LEU A 115 2.55 -21.68 -6.46
N ARG A 116 3.40 -22.69 -6.66
CA ARG A 116 3.00 -24.10 -6.71
C ARG A 116 2.36 -24.54 -5.40
N ALA A 117 2.97 -24.21 -4.27
CA ALA A 117 2.40 -24.49 -2.96
C ALA A 117 1.01 -23.88 -2.75
N ALA A 118 0.83 -22.63 -3.16
CA ALA A 118 -0.47 -21.97 -3.11
C ALA A 118 -1.50 -22.64 -4.03
N PHE A 119 -1.08 -23.07 -5.23
CA PHE A 119 -1.94 -23.78 -6.16
C PHE A 119 -2.36 -25.15 -5.63
N ASP A 120 -1.42 -25.95 -5.11
CA ASP A 120 -1.67 -27.28 -4.57
C ASP A 120 -2.64 -27.21 -3.38
N GLU A 121 -2.45 -26.25 -2.47
CA GLU A 121 -3.37 -26.05 -1.35
C GLU A 121 -4.76 -25.59 -1.79
N LEU A 122 -4.86 -24.71 -2.79
CA LEU A 122 -6.14 -24.33 -3.38
C LEU A 122 -6.85 -25.51 -4.05
N ASN A 123 -6.10 -26.38 -4.74
CA ASN A 123 -6.64 -27.58 -5.37
C ASN A 123 -7.18 -28.55 -4.32
N ASN A 124 -6.42 -28.82 -3.26
CA ASN A 124 -6.85 -29.64 -2.14
C ASN A 124 -8.13 -29.08 -1.48
N THR A 125 -8.17 -27.76 -1.30
CA THR A 125 -9.35 -27.05 -0.76
C THR A 125 -10.55 -27.20 -1.71
N ALA A 126 -10.37 -27.09 -3.02
CA ALA A 126 -11.44 -27.25 -3.99
C ALA A 126 -12.03 -28.68 -3.98
N THR A 127 -11.18 -29.69 -3.82
CA THR A 127 -11.60 -31.09 -3.67
C THR A 127 -12.41 -31.28 -2.39
N SER A 128 -11.90 -30.83 -1.24
CA SER A 128 -12.61 -30.90 0.05
C SER A 128 -13.98 -30.19 0.01
N LEU A 129 -14.06 -29.01 -0.62
CA LEU A 129 -15.33 -28.30 -0.81
C LEU A 129 -16.31 -29.05 -1.72
N THR A 130 -15.80 -29.83 -2.67
CA THR A 130 -16.63 -30.67 -3.54
C THR A 130 -17.20 -31.84 -2.75
N GLU A 131 -16.38 -32.53 -1.97
CA GLU A 131 -16.81 -33.61 -1.07
C GLU A 131 -17.83 -33.11 -0.04
N ALA A 132 -17.62 -31.93 0.54
CA ALA A 132 -18.59 -31.28 1.43
C ALA A 132 -19.91 -31.02 0.72
N LEU A 133 -19.88 -30.46 -0.49
CA LEU A 133 -21.09 -30.18 -1.27
C LEU A 133 -21.88 -31.46 -1.59
N ASP A 134 -21.19 -32.57 -1.86
CA ASP A 134 -21.81 -33.86 -2.14
C ASP A 134 -22.46 -34.46 -0.90
N ARG A 135 -21.89 -34.25 0.31
CA ARG A 135 -22.52 -34.63 1.59
C ARG A 135 -23.84 -33.88 1.84
N HIS A 136 -23.97 -32.66 1.32
CA HIS A 136 -25.18 -31.82 1.39
C HIS A 136 -26.17 -32.05 0.24
N LEU A 137 -26.00 -33.09 -0.58
CA LEU A 137 -27.01 -33.46 -1.56
C LEU A 137 -28.28 -33.94 -0.83
N PRO A 138 -29.48 -33.52 -1.26
CA PRO A 138 -30.72 -33.93 -0.64
C PRO A 138 -30.85 -35.45 -0.77
N SER A 139 -30.55 -36.16 0.32
CA SER A 139 -30.95 -37.56 0.44
C SER A 139 -32.47 -37.60 0.37
N SER A 140 -33.02 -38.55 -0.38
CA SER A 140 -34.46 -38.72 -0.60
C SER A 140 -35.28 -38.84 0.69
N ASN A 141 -34.62 -39.02 1.84
CA ASN A 141 -35.22 -39.16 3.17
C ASN A 141 -34.81 -38.05 4.17
N ALA A 142 -34.08 -37.00 3.76
CA ALA A 142 -33.51 -36.02 4.69
C ALA A 142 -34.38 -34.78 4.92
N ARG A 143 -34.56 -34.51 6.22
CA ARG A 143 -35.14 -33.32 6.86
C ARG A 143 -34.45 -32.06 6.31
N TYR A 144 -35.27 -31.05 5.96
CA TYR A 144 -34.92 -29.74 5.39
C TYR A 144 -33.59 -29.17 5.93
N GLU A 145 -32.49 -29.35 5.20
CA GLU A 145 -31.26 -28.61 5.48
C GLU A 145 -31.46 -27.13 5.14
N PRO A 146 -30.80 -26.22 5.86
CA PRO A 146 -30.89 -24.80 5.56
C PRO A 146 -30.29 -24.56 4.15
N PRO A 147 -31.07 -24.03 3.19
CA PRO A 147 -30.62 -23.77 1.82
C PRO A 147 -29.34 -22.89 1.73
N SER A 148 -29.00 -22.21 2.82
CA SER A 148 -27.86 -21.30 2.94
C SER A 148 -26.50 -22.00 2.94
N ALA A 149 -26.34 -23.17 3.58
CA ALA A 149 -25.04 -23.83 3.70
C ALA A 149 -24.52 -24.36 2.36
N ARG A 150 -25.39 -25.09 1.64
CA ARG A 150 -25.08 -25.59 0.29
C ARG A 150 -24.76 -24.47 -0.70
N LEU A 151 -25.53 -23.36 -0.64
CA LEU A 151 -25.27 -22.19 -1.49
C LEU A 151 -23.93 -21.54 -1.16
N ALA A 152 -23.58 -21.42 0.13
CA ALA A 152 -22.30 -20.87 0.57
C ALA A 152 -21.12 -21.75 0.15
N LEU A 153 -21.22 -23.08 0.27
CA LEU A 153 -20.20 -24.03 -0.22
C LEU A 153 -20.00 -23.93 -1.73
N SER A 154 -21.09 -23.92 -2.50
CA SER A 154 -21.03 -23.75 -3.96
C SER A 154 -20.36 -22.42 -4.36
N ARG A 155 -20.75 -21.32 -3.70
CA ARG A 155 -20.15 -20.01 -3.92
C ARG A 155 -18.67 -19.99 -3.52
N CYS A 156 -18.32 -20.62 -2.40
CA CYS A 156 -16.94 -20.75 -1.96
C CYS A 156 -16.09 -21.50 -2.99
N ARG A 157 -16.57 -22.66 -3.47
CA ARG A 157 -15.88 -23.45 -4.51
C ARG A 157 -15.61 -22.62 -5.76
N SER A 158 -16.58 -21.82 -6.21
CA SER A 158 -16.37 -20.89 -7.33
C SER A 158 -15.28 -19.84 -7.04
N LEU A 159 -15.26 -19.25 -5.84
CA LEU A 159 -14.23 -18.30 -5.43
C LEU A 159 -12.83 -18.94 -5.35
N VAL A 160 -12.74 -20.19 -4.88
CA VAL A 160 -11.49 -20.96 -4.82
C VAL A 160 -10.99 -21.27 -6.24
N HIS A 161 -11.84 -21.76 -7.15
CA HIS A 161 -11.46 -21.97 -8.56
C HIS A 161 -11.00 -20.69 -9.26
N ASN A 162 -11.68 -19.56 -9.02
CA ASN A 162 -11.23 -18.26 -9.54
C ASN A 162 -9.83 -17.91 -9.02
N SER A 163 -9.54 -18.22 -7.75
CA SER A 163 -8.23 -18.00 -7.15
C SER A 163 -7.16 -18.91 -7.78
N MET A 164 -7.48 -20.19 -7.99
CA MET A 164 -6.60 -21.15 -8.68
C MET A 164 -6.21 -20.66 -10.08
N SER A 165 -7.19 -20.19 -10.86
CA SER A 165 -6.95 -19.66 -12.19
C SER A 165 -5.94 -18.50 -12.16
N ARG A 166 -6.09 -17.55 -11.22
CA ARG A 166 -5.14 -16.43 -11.06
C ARG A 166 -3.74 -16.87 -10.62
N VAL A 167 -3.65 -17.88 -9.75
CA VAL A 167 -2.36 -18.45 -9.34
C VAL A 167 -1.68 -19.14 -10.53
N ASN A 168 -2.41 -19.93 -11.30
CA ASN A 168 -1.89 -20.62 -12.47
C ASN A 168 -1.44 -19.64 -13.59
N GLU A 169 -2.26 -18.62 -13.89
CA GLU A 169 -1.88 -17.53 -14.81
C GLU A 169 -0.61 -16.83 -14.36
N SER A 170 -0.39 -16.69 -13.04
CA SER A 170 0.82 -16.08 -12.48
C SER A 170 2.03 -17.00 -12.59
N ALA A 171 1.85 -18.32 -12.44
CA ALA A 171 2.91 -19.30 -12.69
C ALA A 171 3.35 -19.29 -14.16
N GLY A 172 2.42 -19.12 -15.10
CA GLY A 172 2.73 -18.98 -16.52
C GLY A 172 3.64 -17.79 -16.84
N LEU A 173 3.57 -16.70 -16.07
CA LEU A 173 4.45 -15.54 -16.23
C LEU A 173 5.89 -15.79 -15.77
N LEU A 174 6.16 -16.78 -14.92
CA LEU A 174 7.52 -17.09 -14.51
C LEU A 174 8.31 -17.86 -15.58
N GLY A 175 7.63 -18.37 -16.61
CA GLY A 175 8.20 -19.24 -17.62
C GLY A 175 8.54 -20.63 -17.05
N VAL A 176 8.18 -21.68 -17.75
CA VAL A 176 8.46 -23.07 -17.32
C VAL A 176 9.96 -23.38 -17.36
N ASP A 177 10.71 -22.63 -18.18
CA ASP A 177 12.15 -22.84 -18.44
C ASP A 177 13.04 -21.64 -18.08
N SER A 178 12.50 -20.60 -17.42
CA SER A 178 13.33 -19.44 -17.08
C SER A 178 14.23 -19.77 -15.89
N SER A 179 15.45 -20.18 -16.20
CA SER A 179 16.54 -20.37 -15.23
C SER A 179 16.96 -19.06 -14.56
N SER A 180 16.42 -17.91 -15.00
CA SER A 180 16.74 -16.59 -14.46
C SER A 180 15.46 -15.83 -14.07
N MET A 181 15.26 -15.67 -12.75
CA MET A 181 14.26 -14.74 -12.20
C MET A 181 14.59 -13.28 -12.54
N GLY A 182 15.82 -13.00 -12.96
CA GLY A 182 16.25 -11.71 -13.49
C GLY A 182 15.49 -11.31 -14.76
N GLY A 183 14.97 -12.28 -15.52
CA GLY A 183 14.20 -12.02 -16.75
C GLY A 183 12.78 -11.48 -16.51
N LEU A 184 12.22 -11.64 -15.30
CA LEU A 184 10.88 -11.14 -15.01
C LEU A 184 10.89 -9.59 -14.97
N THR A 185 10.12 -8.96 -15.84
CA THR A 185 9.99 -7.50 -15.88
C THR A 185 9.31 -6.98 -14.61
N PHE A 186 9.43 -5.67 -14.36
CA PHE A 186 8.70 -5.02 -13.27
C PHE A 186 7.18 -5.17 -13.45
N GLU A 187 6.71 -5.05 -14.69
CA GLU A 187 5.29 -5.16 -15.05
C GLU A 187 4.73 -6.56 -14.77
N GLU A 188 5.45 -7.62 -15.15
CA GLU A 188 5.04 -8.99 -14.86
C GLU A 188 5.03 -9.27 -13.34
N ALA A 189 6.04 -8.78 -12.61
CA ALA A 189 6.07 -8.92 -11.15
C ALA A 189 4.92 -8.17 -10.46
N ASP A 190 4.52 -6.99 -10.96
CA ASP A 190 3.34 -6.27 -10.48
C ASP A 190 2.04 -7.00 -10.83
N ALA A 191 1.93 -7.52 -12.05
CA ALA A 191 0.79 -8.32 -12.50
C ALA A 191 0.56 -9.54 -11.59
N ILE A 192 1.63 -10.28 -11.26
CA ILE A 192 1.56 -11.40 -10.31
C ILE A 192 1.05 -10.91 -8.94
N ARG A 193 1.58 -9.80 -8.40
CA ARG A 193 1.12 -9.26 -7.11
C ARG A 193 -0.36 -8.88 -7.13
N VAL A 194 -0.83 -8.24 -8.19
CA VAL A 194 -2.23 -7.86 -8.37
C VAL A 194 -3.11 -9.11 -8.41
N ARG A 195 -2.71 -10.14 -9.17
CA ARG A 195 -3.41 -11.43 -9.24
C ARG A 195 -3.46 -12.14 -7.89
N MET A 196 -2.36 -12.17 -7.14
CA MET A 196 -2.33 -12.76 -5.80
C MET A 196 -3.23 -12.02 -4.81
N ARG A 197 -3.26 -10.68 -4.87
CA ARG A 197 -4.17 -9.87 -4.05
C ARG A 197 -5.64 -10.18 -4.36
N PHE A 198 -5.97 -10.37 -5.65
CA PHE A 198 -7.31 -10.77 -6.06
C PHE A 198 -7.65 -12.17 -5.55
N ALA A 199 -6.76 -13.15 -5.75
CA ALA A 199 -6.93 -14.52 -5.27
C ALA A 199 -7.13 -14.56 -3.75
N ALA A 200 -6.30 -13.88 -2.97
CA ALA A 200 -6.45 -13.79 -1.52
C ALA A 200 -7.81 -13.20 -1.12
N ARG A 201 -8.29 -12.15 -1.81
CA ARG A 201 -9.62 -11.59 -1.56
C ARG A 201 -10.74 -12.59 -1.85
N CYS A 202 -10.64 -13.38 -2.91
CA CYS A 202 -11.62 -14.42 -3.24
C CYS A 202 -11.67 -15.51 -2.17
N VAL A 203 -10.53 -16.06 -1.77
CA VAL A 203 -10.45 -17.06 -0.69
C VAL A 203 -10.93 -16.48 0.65
N GLY A 204 -10.57 -15.22 0.95
CA GLY A 204 -11.05 -14.53 2.16
C GLY A 204 -12.57 -14.34 2.18
N LYS A 205 -13.20 -14.03 1.03
CA LYS A 205 -14.66 -13.98 0.92
C LYS A 205 -15.31 -15.35 1.11
N CYS A 206 -14.70 -16.42 0.61
CA CYS A 206 -15.16 -17.78 0.92
C CYS A 206 -15.11 -18.03 2.43
N LEU A 207 -13.97 -17.75 3.08
CA LEU A 207 -13.80 -18.02 4.52
C LEU A 207 -14.84 -17.29 5.38
N LEU A 208 -15.16 -16.03 5.04
CA LEU A 208 -16.23 -15.28 5.70
C LEU A 208 -17.58 -15.95 5.49
N GLY A 209 -17.92 -16.32 4.26
CA GLY A 209 -19.17 -17.03 3.95
C GLY A 209 -19.33 -18.35 4.70
N LEU A 210 -18.25 -19.15 4.81
CA LEU A 210 -18.27 -20.39 5.58
C LEU A 210 -18.46 -20.15 7.08
N LYS A 211 -17.87 -19.08 7.63
CA LYS A 211 -18.05 -18.71 9.05
C LYS A 211 -19.48 -18.27 9.35
N GLU A 212 -20.10 -17.52 8.44
CA GLU A 212 -21.48 -17.03 8.60
C GLU A 212 -22.53 -18.15 8.59
N VAL A 213 -22.33 -19.19 7.78
CA VAL A 213 -23.29 -20.31 7.68
C VAL A 213 -22.99 -21.47 8.63
N GLY A 214 -21.92 -21.39 9.42
CA GLY A 214 -21.50 -22.47 10.31
C GLY A 214 -20.96 -23.69 9.57
N GLY A 215 -20.13 -23.48 8.53
CA GLY A 215 -19.44 -24.58 7.83
C GLY A 215 -18.62 -25.45 8.79
N GLU A 216 -18.31 -26.68 8.37
CA GLU A 216 -17.44 -27.58 9.11
C GLU A 216 -16.02 -26.96 9.27
N ASP A 217 -15.29 -27.38 10.31
CA ASP A 217 -14.01 -26.76 10.66
C ASP A 217 -12.89 -27.14 9.70
N ASP A 218 -13.00 -28.30 9.05
CA ASP A 218 -12.02 -28.78 8.08
C ASP A 218 -12.00 -27.91 6.81
N GLU A 219 -13.17 -27.51 6.27
CA GLU A 219 -13.26 -26.63 5.11
C GLU A 219 -12.77 -25.22 5.46
N LYS A 220 -13.11 -24.70 6.64
CA LYS A 220 -12.60 -23.40 7.11
C LYS A 220 -11.08 -23.43 7.22
N MET A 221 -10.52 -24.49 7.80
CA MET A 221 -9.09 -24.67 7.98
C MET A 221 -8.36 -24.78 6.64
N GLY A 222 -8.89 -25.55 5.70
CA GLY A 222 -8.35 -25.66 4.34
C GLY A 222 -8.36 -24.32 3.60
N VAL A 223 -9.49 -23.61 3.60
CA VAL A 223 -9.62 -22.28 2.99
C VAL A 223 -8.69 -21.27 3.65
N GLU A 224 -8.57 -21.27 4.98
CA GLU A 224 -7.65 -20.39 5.70
C GLU A 224 -6.19 -20.70 5.36
N LYS A 225 -5.82 -21.98 5.27
CA LYS A 225 -4.48 -22.40 4.90
C LYS A 225 -4.14 -21.99 3.48
N ALA A 226 -5.03 -22.20 2.51
CA ALA A 226 -4.87 -21.71 1.14
C ALA A 226 -4.69 -20.20 1.09
N HIS A 227 -5.49 -19.45 1.86
CA HIS A 227 -5.34 -17.99 1.97
C HIS A 227 -3.94 -17.59 2.46
N LYS A 228 -3.44 -18.23 3.51
CA LYS A 228 -2.10 -17.97 4.07
C LYS A 228 -1.00 -18.24 3.04
N HIS A 229 -1.08 -19.30 2.25
CA HIS A 229 -0.13 -19.56 1.16
C HIS A 229 -0.13 -18.45 0.11
N ILE A 230 -1.31 -18.00 -0.36
CA ILE A 230 -1.40 -16.91 -1.33
C ILE A 230 -0.80 -15.61 -0.78
N VAL A 231 -1.07 -15.31 0.49
CA VAL A 231 -0.50 -14.14 1.17
C VAL A 231 1.03 -14.25 1.19
N ASN A 232 1.60 -15.40 1.54
CA ASN A 232 3.05 -15.60 1.51
C ASN A 232 3.65 -15.34 0.12
N VAL A 233 3.01 -15.84 -0.95
CA VAL A 233 3.42 -15.56 -2.35
C VAL A 233 3.45 -14.05 -2.60
N MET A 234 2.37 -13.34 -2.26
CA MET A 234 2.28 -11.89 -2.46
C MET A 234 3.43 -11.14 -1.75
N TRP A 235 3.80 -11.58 -0.54
CA TRP A 235 4.88 -10.98 0.24
C TRP A 235 6.26 -11.25 -0.36
N LEU A 236 6.52 -12.46 -0.85
CA LEU A 236 7.77 -12.79 -1.55
C LEU A 236 7.92 -11.90 -2.79
N PHE A 237 6.90 -11.79 -3.63
CA PHE A 237 6.94 -10.92 -4.82
C PHE A 237 7.08 -9.44 -4.46
N ARG A 238 6.48 -8.98 -3.35
CA ARG A 238 6.68 -7.61 -2.85
C ARG A 238 8.14 -7.35 -2.46
N ARG A 239 8.87 -8.37 -2.02
CA ARG A 239 10.27 -8.29 -1.62
C ARG A 239 11.24 -8.80 -2.70
N ARG A 240 10.76 -9.00 -3.93
CA ARG A 240 11.54 -9.55 -5.05
C ARG A 240 12.90 -8.88 -5.20
N GLU A 241 12.96 -7.55 -5.27
CA GLU A 241 14.22 -6.83 -5.46
C GLU A 241 15.23 -7.08 -4.34
N SER A 242 14.76 -7.17 -3.09
CA SER A 242 15.61 -7.49 -1.94
C SER A 242 16.17 -8.89 -2.07
N ILE A 243 15.31 -9.86 -2.44
CA ILE A 243 15.72 -11.25 -2.66
C ILE A 243 16.76 -11.28 -3.80
N LEU A 244 16.45 -10.71 -4.97
CA LEU A 244 17.36 -10.73 -6.12
C LEU A 244 18.70 -10.02 -5.85
N ARG A 245 18.70 -8.96 -5.04
CA ARG A 245 19.93 -8.29 -4.61
C ARG A 245 20.82 -9.21 -3.79
N ASP A 246 20.25 -10.04 -2.92
CA ASP A 246 21.02 -10.99 -2.13
C ASP A 246 21.62 -12.12 -3.00
N PHE A 247 21.07 -12.36 -4.20
CA PHE A 247 21.58 -13.35 -5.16
C PHE A 247 22.61 -12.78 -6.15
N TYR A 248 22.33 -11.62 -6.72
CA TYR A 248 23.08 -11.06 -7.86
C TYR A 248 23.81 -9.77 -7.51
N GLY A 249 23.56 -9.19 -6.34
CA GLY A 249 24.30 -8.04 -5.87
C GLY A 249 25.78 -8.40 -5.71
N PRO A 250 26.71 -7.47 -5.99
CA PRO A 250 28.08 -7.66 -5.54
C PRO A 250 28.03 -7.94 -4.04
N PRO A 251 28.88 -8.83 -3.49
CA PRO A 251 28.93 -9.08 -2.05
C PRO A 251 29.18 -7.73 -1.38
N LEU A 252 28.11 -7.14 -0.87
CA LEU A 252 28.14 -5.83 -0.26
C LEU A 252 28.98 -6.01 1.00
N MET A 253 30.21 -5.49 0.93
CA MET A 253 30.85 -4.92 2.11
C MET A 253 29.76 -4.16 2.84
N ILE A 254 29.58 -4.49 4.11
CA ILE A 254 28.50 -4.03 4.98
C ILE A 254 28.42 -2.49 4.92
N GLU A 255 27.53 -1.95 4.10
CA GLU A 255 27.33 -0.51 3.97
C GLU A 255 25.83 -0.19 4.06
N THR A 256 25.41 -0.04 5.31
CA THR A 256 24.30 0.78 5.84
C THR A 256 23.17 1.17 4.88
N ASP A 257 22.07 0.41 4.92
CA ASP A 257 20.67 0.81 5.11
C ASP A 257 20.06 2.11 4.50
N HIS A 258 20.64 2.70 3.46
CA HIS A 258 20.12 3.97 2.91
C HIS A 258 19.30 3.90 1.62
N TYR A 259 19.02 2.71 1.07
CA TYR A 259 18.49 2.64 -0.30
C TYR A 259 16.97 2.45 -0.47
N TYR A 260 16.18 2.22 0.58
CA TYR A 260 14.75 1.85 0.41
C TYR A 260 13.70 2.93 0.73
N ASN A 261 14.09 4.22 0.79
CA ASN A 261 13.15 5.30 1.15
C ASN A 261 12.77 6.25 -0.02
N TYR A 262 12.87 5.80 -1.27
CA TYR A 262 12.58 6.62 -2.46
C TYR A 262 11.11 7.10 -2.61
N PRO A 263 10.06 6.29 -2.35
CA PRO A 263 8.69 6.76 -2.59
C PRO A 263 8.20 7.77 -1.54
N VAL A 264 8.72 7.69 -0.31
CA VAL A 264 8.42 8.65 0.77
C VAL A 264 9.16 9.96 0.52
N LYS A 265 10.43 9.89 0.08
CA LYS A 265 11.23 11.07 -0.26
C LYS A 265 10.63 11.86 -1.42
N TYR A 266 10.13 11.22 -2.48
CA TYR A 266 9.53 11.94 -3.60
C TYR A 266 8.25 12.67 -3.22
N ARG A 267 7.35 12.04 -2.45
CA ARG A 267 6.12 12.71 -1.96
C ARG A 267 6.44 13.87 -1.02
N PHE A 268 7.42 13.70 -0.14
CA PHE A 268 7.88 14.78 0.74
C PHE A 268 8.50 15.92 -0.05
N LEU A 269 9.34 15.62 -1.04
CA LEU A 269 9.98 16.60 -1.91
C LEU A 269 8.92 17.41 -2.67
N VAL A 270 7.96 16.75 -3.34
CA VAL A 270 6.86 17.41 -4.05
C VAL A 270 6.06 18.31 -3.11
N CYS A 271 5.74 17.85 -1.90
CA CYS A 271 5.01 18.63 -0.90
C CYS A 271 5.81 19.89 -0.47
N MET A 272 7.11 19.75 -0.20
CA MET A 272 8.00 20.85 0.15
C MET A 272 8.09 21.89 -0.98
N TYR A 273 8.23 21.45 -2.24
CA TYR A 273 8.24 22.34 -3.39
C TYR A 273 6.90 23.09 -3.52
N SER A 274 5.77 22.39 -3.45
CA SER A 274 4.45 23.02 -3.53
C SER A 274 4.21 24.06 -2.43
N LEU A 275 4.57 23.76 -1.19
CA LEU A 275 4.45 24.71 -0.07
C LEU A 275 5.38 25.93 -0.24
N GLY A 276 6.60 25.71 -0.74
CA GLY A 276 7.54 26.79 -1.05
C GLY A 276 6.98 27.76 -2.10
N TYR A 277 6.37 27.24 -3.18
CA TYR A 277 5.74 28.08 -4.21
C TYR A 277 4.56 28.89 -3.68
N LEU A 278 3.72 28.31 -2.82
CA LEU A 278 2.60 29.03 -2.19
C LEU A 278 3.12 30.15 -1.29
N PHE A 279 4.19 29.90 -0.53
CA PHE A 279 4.80 30.91 0.33
C PHE A 279 5.39 32.07 -0.46
N ILE A 280 6.16 31.80 -1.52
CA ILE A 280 6.72 32.84 -2.39
C ILE A 280 5.60 33.68 -3.03
N SER A 281 4.53 33.02 -3.51
CA SER A 281 3.37 33.71 -4.11
C SER A 281 2.67 34.62 -3.09
N PHE A 282 2.55 34.17 -1.84
CA PHE A 282 2.00 34.98 -0.75
C PHE A 282 2.87 36.22 -0.46
N LEU A 283 4.19 36.04 -0.34
CA LEU A 283 5.13 37.14 -0.13
C LEU A 283 5.06 38.17 -1.26
N TYR A 284 4.99 37.70 -2.52
CA TYR A 284 4.85 38.56 -3.68
C TYR A 284 3.58 39.44 -3.59
N CYS A 285 2.42 38.83 -3.28
CA CYS A 285 1.16 39.55 -3.09
C CYS A 285 1.21 40.55 -1.93
N ALA A 286 1.85 40.17 -0.81
CA ALA A 286 1.98 41.03 0.36
C ALA A 286 2.85 42.26 0.09
N ILE A 287 3.98 42.08 -0.62
CA ILE A 287 4.87 43.17 -1.02
C ILE A 287 4.18 44.07 -2.05
N TRP A 288 3.51 43.48 -3.05
CA TRP A 288 2.79 44.25 -4.07
C TRP A 288 1.70 45.15 -3.46
N ARG A 289 0.92 44.65 -2.50
CA ARG A 289 -0.12 45.43 -1.81
C ARG A 289 0.41 46.49 -0.84
N SER A 290 1.70 46.43 -0.50
CA SER A 290 2.33 47.40 0.41
C SER A 290 2.87 48.64 -0.29
N LYS A 291 2.97 48.61 -1.62
CA LYS A 291 3.28 49.75 -2.49
C LYS A 291 1.99 50.45 -2.89
#